data_AF-A0A1F3B5X7-F1
#
_entry.id   AF-A0A1F3B5X7-F1
#
_cell.length_a   1.000
_cell.length_b   1.000
_cell.length_c   1.000
_cell.angle_alpha   90.00
_cell.angle_beta   90.00
_cell.angle_gamma   90.00
#
_symmetry.space_group_name_H-M   'P 1'
#
loop_
_entity.id
_entity.type
_entity.pdbx_description
1 polymer ?
#
loop_
_entity_poly.entity_id
_entity_poly.type
_entity_poly.pdbx_seq_one_letter_code
_entity_poly.pdbx_strand_id
1 'polypeptide(L)'
;MAHVPNSGIHRLVISAFTAEKITERPFLGWGFGTSRAIPGGNAVLTVRDVLGQGDKAMPPEIAGMNFLPLHPHNYALQWTLELGVVGLVLGLWVVTAAVRRMAVLLPIPSAGGAVLAQVGVWWGVSALSYGAWQGWWLGAVALVCAITAALIREEEATR
;
A
#
# COMPACT_ATOMS: atom_id res chain seq x y z
N MET A 1 20.27 12.41 17.92
CA MET A 1 18.96 11.73 17.76
C MET A 1 18.54 11.91 16.31
N ALA A 2 18.16 10.84 15.62
CA ALA A 2 17.74 10.93 14.21
C ALA A 2 16.43 11.74 14.12
N HIS A 3 16.41 12.80 13.30
CA HIS A 3 15.23 13.60 13.04
C HIS A 3 14.32 12.86 12.06
N VAL A 4 13.16 12.40 12.51
CA VAL A 4 12.15 11.79 11.63
C VAL A 4 11.43 12.90 10.85
N PRO A 5 11.33 12.83 9.52
CA PRO A 5 10.57 13.82 8.75
C PRO A 5 9.09 13.86 9.15
N ASN A 6 8.47 15.03 9.08
CA ASN A 6 7.05 15.23 9.42
C ASN A 6 6.11 14.29 8.63
N SER A 7 6.39 14.04 7.36
CA SER A 7 5.65 13.08 6.53
C SER A 7 5.73 11.65 7.07
N GLY A 8 6.88 11.27 7.65
CA GLY A 8 7.05 9.99 8.33
C GLY A 8 6.21 9.90 9.61
N ILE A 9 6.18 10.96 10.41
CA ILE A 9 5.37 11.03 11.63
C ILE A 9 3.88 10.91 11.29
N HIS A 10 3.39 11.64 10.28
CA HIS A 10 1.98 11.56 9.86
C HIS A 10 1.59 10.15 9.41
N ARG A 11 2.46 9.46 8.65
CA ARG A 11 2.23 8.07 8.22
C ARG A 11 2.17 7.09 9.38
N LEU A 12 2.98 7.29 10.43
CA LEU A 12 2.91 6.47 11.65
C LEU A 12 1.59 6.66 12.38
N VAL A 13 1.12 7.90 12.51
CA VAL A 13 -0.19 8.23 13.10
C VAL A 13 -1.33 7.59 12.30
N ILE A 14 -1.31 7.75 10.98
CA ILE A 14 -2.25 7.10 10.05
C ILE A 14 -2.24 5.57 10.24
N SER A 15 -1.05 4.98 10.38
CA SER A 15 -0.89 3.53 10.53
C SER A 15 -1.45 3.03 11.86
N ALA A 16 -1.20 3.76 12.95
CA ALA A 16 -1.73 3.44 14.28
C ALA A 16 -3.26 3.49 14.30
N PHE A 17 -3.85 4.59 13.80
CA PHE A 17 -5.30 4.72 13.66
C PHE A 17 -5.92 3.61 12.79
N THR A 18 -5.26 3.28 11.68
CA THR A 18 -5.72 2.21 10.79
C THR A 18 -5.68 0.85 11.48
N ALA A 19 -4.62 0.57 12.25
CA ALA A 19 -4.50 -0.67 13.02
C ALA A 19 -5.62 -0.80 14.07
N GLU A 20 -5.94 0.28 14.78
CA GLU A 20 -7.08 0.31 15.71
C GLU A 20 -8.39 -0.02 14.98
N LYS A 21 -8.65 0.62 13.84
CA LYS A 21 -9.87 0.37 13.04
C LYS A 21 -9.94 -1.06 12.49
N ILE A 22 -8.81 -1.68 12.15
CA ILE A 22 -8.77 -3.09 11.74
C ILE A 22 -9.29 -4.00 12.86
N THR A 23 -8.97 -3.72 14.13
CA THR A 23 -9.40 -4.56 15.26
C THR A 23 -10.92 -4.58 15.46
N GLU A 24 -11.63 -3.54 14.99
CA GLU A 24 -13.09 -3.48 15.06
C GLU A 24 -13.77 -4.45 14.07
N ARG A 25 -13.13 -4.73 12.92
CA ARG A 25 -13.67 -5.62 11.86
C ARG A 25 -12.57 -6.47 11.20
N PRO A 26 -11.92 -7.39 11.94
CA PRO A 26 -10.67 -8.01 11.48
C PRO A 26 -10.84 -9.02 10.34
N PHE A 27 -12.01 -9.65 10.19
CA PHE A 27 -12.19 -10.75 9.25
C PHE A 27 -12.54 -10.30 7.83
N LEU A 28 -13.59 -9.49 7.69
CA LEU A 28 -14.10 -9.00 6.40
C LEU A 28 -13.80 -7.52 6.14
N GLY A 29 -13.24 -6.82 7.13
CA GLY A 29 -12.94 -5.40 7.02
C GLY A 29 -14.18 -4.50 7.00
N TRP A 30 -13.96 -3.26 6.59
CA TRP A 30 -14.96 -2.20 6.54
C TRP A 30 -15.70 -2.09 5.21
N GLY A 31 -15.31 -2.89 4.21
CA GLY A 31 -15.82 -2.84 2.84
C GLY A 31 -14.83 -2.16 1.89
N PHE A 32 -14.85 -2.61 0.62
CA PHE A 32 -13.97 -2.08 -0.43
C PHE A 32 -14.14 -0.57 -0.62
N GLY A 33 -13.02 0.15 -0.66
CA GLY A 33 -12.95 1.60 -0.93
C GLY A 33 -13.34 2.50 0.24
N THR A 34 -13.57 1.95 1.44
CA THR A 34 -14.11 2.70 2.59
C THR A 34 -13.09 3.52 3.36
N SER A 35 -11.77 3.40 3.10
CA SER A 35 -10.73 4.17 3.80
C SER A 35 -11.01 5.68 3.86
N ARG A 36 -11.50 6.28 2.77
CA ARG A 36 -11.81 7.72 2.66
C ARG A 36 -13.00 8.19 3.50
N ALA A 37 -13.84 7.25 3.92
CA ALA A 37 -15.10 7.50 4.62
C ALA A 37 -15.14 6.79 5.97
N ILE A 38 -13.99 6.33 6.47
CA ILE A 38 -13.96 5.56 7.70
C ILE A 38 -14.32 6.46 8.90
N PRO A 39 -15.12 5.97 9.87
CA PRO A 39 -15.46 6.76 11.04
C PRO A 39 -14.22 7.24 11.80
N GLY A 40 -14.15 8.54 12.07
CA GLY A 40 -12.99 9.18 12.72
C GLY A 40 -11.81 9.50 11.79
N GLY A 41 -11.80 9.01 10.54
CA GLY A 41 -10.69 9.26 9.60
C GLY A 41 -10.52 10.73 9.23
N ASN A 42 -11.60 11.49 9.19
CA ASN A 42 -11.58 12.94 8.92
C ASN A 42 -11.48 13.79 10.19
N ALA A 43 -11.31 13.19 11.37
CA ALA A 43 -11.05 13.96 12.58
C ALA A 43 -9.68 14.63 12.46
N VAL A 44 -9.60 15.87 12.97
CA VAL A 44 -8.39 16.68 12.92
C VAL A 44 -7.46 16.26 14.04
N LEU A 45 -6.21 15.99 13.70
CA LEU A 45 -5.14 15.63 14.63
C LEU A 45 -4.85 16.80 15.59
N THR A 46 -4.94 16.52 16.88
CA THR A 46 -4.57 17.47 17.93
C THR A 46 -3.22 17.11 18.57
N VAL A 47 -2.60 18.08 19.24
CA VAL A 47 -1.32 17.89 19.98
C VAL A 47 -1.37 16.69 20.93
N ARG A 48 -2.52 16.48 21.57
CA ARG A 48 -2.76 15.39 22.52
C ARG A 48 -2.73 14.01 21.86
N ASP A 49 -3.16 13.92 20.60
CA ASP A 49 -3.28 12.64 19.87
C ASP A 49 -1.92 12.11 19.41
N VAL A 50 -0.91 12.98 19.27
CA VAL A 50 0.42 12.61 18.73
C VAL A 50 1.47 12.46 19.84
N LEU A 51 1.42 13.27 20.90
CA LEU A 51 2.50 13.36 21.89
C LEU A 51 2.15 12.84 23.30
N GLY A 52 0.90 12.39 23.51
CA GLY A 52 0.38 12.12 24.86
C GLY A 52 0.27 13.42 25.66
N GLN A 53 -0.42 13.39 26.81
CA GLN A 53 -0.60 14.59 27.64
C GLN A 53 0.74 15.25 27.99
N GLY A 54 1.03 16.38 27.36
CA GLY A 54 2.20 17.19 27.61
C GLY A 54 2.19 18.42 26.70
N ASP A 55 2.53 19.57 27.28
CA ASP A 55 2.65 20.90 26.64
C ASP A 55 3.81 20.97 25.63
N LYS A 56 4.01 19.95 24.80
CA LYS A 56 4.93 19.99 23.67
C LYS A 56 4.09 20.35 22.45
N ALA A 57 4.29 21.56 21.93
CA ALA A 57 3.65 21.97 20.68
C ALA A 57 3.90 20.92 19.59
N MET A 58 2.84 20.48 18.89
CA MET A 58 3.03 19.74 17.64
C MET A 58 3.92 20.58 16.72
N PRO A 59 4.77 19.97 15.89
CA PRO A 59 5.25 20.63 14.68
C PRO A 59 4.02 21.22 13.97
N PRO A 60 3.95 22.54 13.74
CA PRO A 60 2.76 23.20 13.22
C PRO A 60 2.31 22.64 11.86
N GLU A 61 3.17 21.89 11.17
CA GLU A 61 2.90 21.27 9.88
C GLU A 61 2.03 19.99 9.96
N ILE A 62 1.98 19.30 11.11
CA ILE A 62 1.08 18.14 11.32
C ILE A 62 -0.22 18.49 12.07
N ALA A 63 -0.25 19.65 12.72
CA ALA A 63 -1.46 20.19 13.32
C ALA A 63 -2.47 20.57 12.23
N GLY A 64 -3.72 20.11 12.36
CA GLY A 64 -4.75 20.39 11.36
C GLY A 64 -4.93 19.31 10.29
N MET A 65 -4.08 18.28 10.25
CA MET A 65 -4.23 17.16 9.31
C MET A 65 -5.22 16.10 9.80
N ASN A 66 -5.81 15.35 8.86
CA ASN A 66 -6.75 14.26 9.17
C ASN A 66 -6.01 12.97 9.57
N PHE A 67 -6.65 12.14 10.41
CA PHE A 67 -6.15 10.81 10.80
C PHE A 67 -6.02 9.83 9.63
N LEU A 68 -6.96 9.86 8.68
CA LEU A 68 -6.96 9.05 7.46
C LEU A 68 -7.71 9.80 6.35
N PRO A 69 -7.06 10.74 5.64
CA PRO A 69 -7.74 11.56 4.64
C PRO A 69 -8.25 10.74 3.45
N LEU A 70 -7.47 9.77 2.97
CA LEU A 70 -7.83 8.96 1.80
C LEU A 70 -7.51 7.47 1.97
N HIS A 71 -6.27 7.14 2.33
CA HIS A 71 -5.78 5.77 2.43
C HIS A 71 -4.52 5.69 3.32
N PRO A 72 -4.19 4.52 3.89
CA PRO A 72 -3.15 4.41 4.92
C PRO A 72 -1.71 4.41 4.39
N HIS A 73 -1.50 4.77 3.11
CA HIS A 73 -0.22 4.76 2.40
C HIS A 73 0.57 3.44 2.48
N ASN A 74 -0.12 2.35 2.80
CA ASN A 74 0.42 1.01 2.97
C ASN A 74 -0.66 0.01 2.55
N TYR A 75 -0.36 -0.84 1.59
CA TYR A 75 -1.35 -1.75 0.99
C TYR A 75 -1.78 -2.83 1.94
N ALA A 76 -0.86 -3.37 2.77
CA ALA A 76 -1.22 -4.39 3.74
C ALA A 76 -2.23 -3.82 4.74
N LEU A 77 -2.00 -2.60 5.23
CA LEU A 77 -2.96 -1.90 6.07
C LEU A 77 -4.28 -1.61 5.33
N GLN A 78 -4.23 -1.12 4.10
CA GLN A 78 -5.46 -0.80 3.35
C GLN A 78 -6.30 -2.05 3.02
N TRP A 79 -5.66 -3.13 2.57
CA TRP A 79 -6.32 -4.40 2.29
C TRP A 79 -6.93 -4.99 3.54
N THR A 80 -6.19 -4.98 4.66
CA THR A 80 -6.71 -5.50 5.93
C THR A 80 -7.84 -4.63 6.47
N LEU A 81 -7.74 -3.31 6.35
CA LEU A 81 -8.79 -2.38 6.77
C LEU A 81 -10.08 -2.60 5.99
N GLU A 82 -9.98 -2.65 4.67
CA GLU A 82 -11.15 -2.63 3.79
C GLU A 82 -11.73 -4.03 3.56
N LEU A 83 -10.90 -5.07 3.53
CA LEU A 83 -11.29 -6.43 3.16
C LEU A 83 -11.01 -7.47 4.27
N GLY A 84 -10.42 -7.05 5.39
CA GLY A 84 -10.04 -7.92 6.49
C GLY A 84 -8.90 -8.88 6.15
N VAL A 85 -8.61 -9.79 7.08
CA VAL A 85 -7.58 -10.82 6.90
C VAL A 85 -7.91 -11.75 5.72
N VAL A 86 -9.20 -11.97 5.43
CA VAL A 86 -9.62 -12.79 4.28
C VAL A 86 -9.19 -12.13 2.98
N GLY A 87 -9.48 -10.84 2.81
CA GLY A 87 -9.04 -10.11 1.63
C GLY A 87 -7.53 -9.97 1.52
N LEU A 88 -6.81 -9.78 2.64
CA LEU A 88 -5.35 -9.77 2.66
C LEU A 88 -4.78 -11.10 2.13
N VAL A 89 -5.27 -12.24 2.64
CA VAL A 89 -4.81 -13.57 2.23
C VAL A 89 -5.12 -13.83 0.75
N LEU A 90 -6.33 -13.49 0.30
CA LEU A 90 -6.69 -13.61 -1.12
C LEU A 90 -5.82 -12.72 -2.01
N GLY A 91 -5.57 -11.47 -1.61
CA GLY A 91 -4.69 -10.56 -2.33
C GLY A 91 -3.26 -11.08 -2.44
N LEU A 92 -2.69 -11.56 -1.34
CA LEU A 92 -1.36 -12.19 -1.32
C LEU A 92 -1.31 -13.45 -2.18
N TRP A 93 -2.37 -14.27 -2.17
CA TRP A 93 -2.48 -15.44 -3.04
C TRP A 93 -2.48 -15.05 -4.52
N VAL A 94 -3.30 -14.06 -4.92
CA VAL A 94 -3.34 -13.57 -6.31
C VAL A 94 -1.98 -13.04 -6.76
N VAL A 95 -1.33 -12.19 -5.95
CA VAL A 95 -0.01 -11.65 -6.27
C VAL A 95 1.03 -12.76 -6.38
N THR A 96 1.05 -13.70 -5.43
CA THR A 96 2.00 -14.83 -5.46
C THR A 96 1.76 -15.73 -6.66
N ALA A 97 0.50 -16.02 -6.99
CA ALA A 97 0.14 -16.81 -8.16
C ALA A 97 0.58 -16.13 -9.46
N ALA A 98 0.37 -14.81 -9.58
CA ALA A 98 0.82 -14.02 -10.72
C ALA A 98 2.34 -14.05 -10.88
N VAL A 99 3.09 -13.79 -9.80
CA VAL A 99 4.56 -13.83 -9.82
C VAL A 99 5.09 -15.21 -10.16
N ARG A 100 4.52 -16.28 -9.57
CA ARG A 100 4.89 -17.67 -9.90
C ARG A 100 4.59 -17.99 -11.37
N ARG A 101 3.43 -17.57 -11.87
CA ARG A 101 3.05 -17.80 -13.26
C ARG A 101 4.02 -17.10 -14.22
N MET A 102 4.41 -15.88 -13.91
CA MET A 102 5.43 -15.15 -14.66
C MET A 102 6.78 -15.87 -14.59
N ALA A 103 7.23 -16.32 -13.40
CA ALA A 103 8.49 -17.03 -13.26
C ALA A 103 8.55 -18.35 -14.07
N VAL A 104 7.42 -19.09 -14.16
CA VAL A 104 7.34 -20.32 -14.95
C VAL A 104 7.32 -20.03 -16.45
N LEU A 105 6.60 -19.00 -16.88
CA LEU A 105 6.46 -18.64 -18.29
C LEU A 105 7.70 -17.99 -18.87
N LEU A 106 8.64 -17.55 -18.03
CA LEU A 106 9.77 -16.73 -18.42
C LEU A 106 11.10 -17.42 -18.07
N PRO A 107 11.43 -18.56 -18.71
CA PRO A 107 12.64 -19.33 -18.39
C PRO A 107 13.94 -18.65 -18.84
N ILE A 108 13.86 -17.44 -19.41
CA ILE A 108 15.01 -16.66 -19.86
C ILE A 108 15.62 -15.92 -18.65
N PRO A 109 16.92 -16.07 -18.36
CA PRO A 109 17.55 -15.42 -17.19
C PRO A 109 17.36 -13.89 -17.13
N SER A 110 17.38 -13.21 -18.28
CA SER A 110 17.12 -11.76 -18.40
C SER A 110 15.66 -11.40 -18.04
N ALA A 111 14.71 -12.24 -18.46
CA ALA A 111 13.29 -12.06 -18.16
C ALA A 111 12.99 -12.22 -16.66
N GLY A 112 13.64 -13.17 -15.99
CA GLY A 112 13.54 -13.34 -14.54
C GLY A 112 13.98 -12.09 -13.77
N GLY A 113 15.08 -11.45 -14.18
CA GLY A 113 15.56 -10.19 -13.60
C GLY A 113 14.57 -9.04 -13.75
N ALA A 114 13.98 -8.88 -14.94
CA ALA A 114 12.98 -7.85 -15.20
C ALA A 114 11.70 -8.03 -14.35
N VAL A 115 11.24 -9.27 -14.16
CA VAL A 115 10.08 -9.57 -13.31
C VAL A 115 10.38 -9.27 -11.84
N LEU A 116 11.54 -9.70 -11.34
CA LEU A 116 11.94 -9.43 -9.96
C LEU A 116 12.05 -7.93 -9.68
N ALA A 117 12.60 -7.16 -10.62
CA ALA A 117 12.67 -5.71 -10.52
C ALA A 117 11.27 -5.08 -10.44
N GLN A 118 10.33 -5.51 -11.30
CA GLN A 118 8.95 -5.04 -11.27
C GLN A 118 8.26 -5.35 -9.95
N VAL A 119 8.40 -6.58 -9.45
CA VAL A 119 7.86 -6.98 -8.14
C VAL A 119 8.47 -6.13 -7.02
N GLY A 120 9.78 -5.90 -7.05
CA GLY A 120 10.46 -5.05 -6.06
C GLY A 120 9.93 -3.61 -6.06
N VAL A 121 9.77 -3.00 -7.24
CA VAL A 121 9.19 -1.66 -7.36
C VAL A 121 7.74 -1.64 -6.86
N TRP A 122 6.93 -2.62 -7.25
CA TRP A 122 5.55 -2.72 -6.79
C TRP A 122 5.46 -2.85 -5.27
N TRP A 123 6.29 -3.69 -4.66
CA TRP A 123 6.36 -3.83 -3.20
C TRP A 123 6.80 -2.54 -2.50
N GLY A 124 7.85 -1.89 -2.99
CA GLY A 124 8.35 -0.63 -2.43
C GLY A 124 7.28 0.48 -2.45
N VAL A 125 6.59 0.62 -3.59
CA VAL A 125 5.46 1.54 -3.73
C VAL A 125 4.30 1.14 -2.81
N SER A 126 3.95 -0.15 -2.77
CA SER A 126 2.83 -0.67 -1.97
C SER A 126 3.03 -0.45 -0.48
N ALA A 127 4.27 -0.42 -0.01
CA ALA A 127 4.60 -0.22 1.40
C ALA A 127 4.57 1.26 1.83
N LEU A 128 4.78 2.20 0.89
CA LEU A 128 5.15 3.58 1.22
C LEU A 128 4.42 4.67 0.42
N SER A 129 3.53 4.34 -0.51
CA SER A 129 3.04 5.33 -1.48
C SER A 129 1.52 5.53 -1.43
N TYR A 130 0.88 5.68 -2.58
CA TYR A 130 -0.54 5.94 -2.76
C TYR A 130 -1.42 4.72 -2.43
N GLY A 131 -2.74 4.84 -2.58
CA GLY A 131 -3.69 3.78 -2.21
C GLY A 131 -3.69 2.59 -3.17
N ALA A 132 -4.09 1.42 -2.67
CA ALA A 132 -4.15 0.15 -3.40
C ALA A 132 -5.04 0.19 -4.65
N TRP A 133 -6.09 1.00 -4.59
CA TRP A 133 -7.16 1.04 -5.60
C TRP A 133 -7.05 2.21 -6.56
N GLN A 134 -5.88 2.85 -6.63
CA GLN A 134 -5.64 3.93 -7.58
C GLN A 134 -5.64 3.37 -9.01
N GLY A 135 -6.66 3.71 -9.80
CA GLY A 135 -6.85 3.17 -11.14
C GLY A 135 -5.66 3.44 -12.08
N TRP A 136 -5.06 4.63 -11.99
CA TRP A 136 -3.87 4.97 -12.79
C TRP A 136 -2.65 4.10 -12.43
N TRP A 137 -2.50 3.71 -11.16
CA TRP A 137 -1.41 2.85 -10.73
C TRP A 137 -1.62 1.42 -11.21
N LEU A 138 -2.82 0.88 -11.02
CA LEU A 138 -3.17 -0.46 -11.52
C LEU A 138 -3.01 -0.52 -13.05
N GLY A 139 -3.37 0.56 -13.75
CA GLY A 139 -3.13 0.71 -15.18
C GLY A 139 -1.64 0.71 -15.54
N ALA A 140 -0.80 1.42 -14.79
CA ALA A 140 0.65 1.43 -15.00
C ALA A 140 1.27 0.04 -14.77
N VAL A 141 0.87 -0.67 -13.71
CA VAL A 141 1.32 -2.05 -13.44
C VAL A 141 0.91 -2.97 -14.60
N ALA A 142 -0.36 -2.90 -15.04
CA ALA A 142 -0.85 -3.71 -16.15
C ALA A 142 -0.09 -3.43 -17.45
N LEU A 143 0.19 -2.15 -17.75
CA LEU A 143 0.95 -1.74 -18.93
C LEU A 143 2.38 -2.28 -18.90
N VAL A 144 3.08 -2.18 -17.77
CA VAL A 144 4.46 -2.69 -17.62
C VAL A 144 4.50 -4.22 -17.74
N CYS A 145 3.52 -4.93 -17.17
CA CYS A 145 3.40 -6.37 -17.35
C CYS A 145 3.14 -6.75 -18.82
N ALA A 146 2.30 -6.00 -19.53
CA ALA A 146 2.01 -6.25 -20.95
C ALA A 146 3.25 -6.02 -21.84
N ILE A 147 4.00 -4.93 -21.61
CA ILE A 147 5.26 -4.65 -22.31
C ILE A 147 6.28 -5.77 -22.04
N THR A 148 6.43 -6.16 -20.79
CA THR A 148 7.34 -7.26 -20.39
C THR A 148 6.98 -8.55 -21.13
N ALA A 149 5.71 -8.94 -21.13
CA ALA A 149 5.25 -10.13 -21.83
C ALA A 149 5.45 -10.04 -23.35
N ALA A 150 5.26 -8.87 -23.96
CA ALA A 150 5.49 -8.67 -25.39
C ALA A 150 6.97 -8.82 -25.76
N LEU A 151 7.88 -8.20 -25.00
CA LEU A 151 9.33 -8.28 -25.24
C LEU A 151 9.86 -9.71 -25.11
N ILE A 152 9.34 -10.47 -24.14
CA ILE A 152 9.73 -11.88 -23.99
C ILE A 152 9.28 -12.71 -25.19
N ARG A 153 8.03 -12.53 -25.65
CA ARG A 153 7.53 -13.26 -26.82
C ARG A 153 8.34 -12.97 -28.08
N GLU A 154 8.83 -11.74 -28.23
CA GLU A 154 9.72 -11.36 -29.32
C GLU A 154 11.10 -12.04 -29.19
N GLU A 155 11.67 -12.08 -27.98
CA GLU A 155 12.94 -12.79 -27.72
C GLU A 155 12.81 -14.30 -27.97
N GLU A 156 11.67 -14.91 -27.63
CA GLU A 156 11.40 -16.32 -27.94
C GLU A 156 11.26 -16.57 -29.45
N ALA A 157 10.66 -15.64 -30.20
CA ALA A 157 10.46 -15.79 -31.65
C ALA A 157 11.74 -15.58 -32.48
N THR A 158 12.77 -14.96 -31.90
CA THR A 158 14.03 -14.62 -32.57
C THR A 158 15.19 -15.59 -32.25
N ARG A 159 14.97 -16.55 -31.34
CA ARG A 159 15.90 -17.64 -31.01
C ARG A 159 15.58 -18.90 -31.80
#